data_AF-A0A9D7PKN1-F1
#
_entry.id   AF-A0A9D7PKN1-F1
#
_cell.length_a   1.000
_cell.length_b   1.000
_cell.length_c   1.000
_cell.angle_alpha   90.00
_cell.angle_beta   90.00
_cell.angle_gamma   90.00
#
_symmetry.space_group_name_H-M   'P 1'
#
loop_
_entity.id
_entity.type
_entity.pdbx_description
1 polymer ?
#
loop_
_entity_poly.entity_id
_entity_poly.type
_entity_poly.pdbx_seq_one_letter_code
_entity_poly.pdbx_strand_id
1 'polypeptide(L)'
;MSVLGTLDSLGRCKAIVTGLVPIATDNCPMLGVNYTLSGATIGNGIADASGTLFMTGITTVHYIAIDMAGNTDTCSFTVNIKCDQFDCIETFEGETIGSSSLWQVINGTVSVINTIPKIPPSQVLCGSDASGSSYMFNATEYSGDWIQKFGGNCFCFDIRYDNGNAANPTTGTSTLNIYSGASLTSGDRATFVVNNNMAIGNAWKRVCVPIALSNNGTLPGNQFGQWTSNSSAASFDNLIKGVSGIAFLLDFAGGPHPSEKVYVDNFCIEKCDSEGLPSLHATP
;
A
#
# COMPACT_ATOMS: atom_id res chain seq x y z
N MET A 1 11.11 -21.59 9.00
CA MET A 1 9.65 -21.40 9.04
C MET A 1 9.24 -20.21 8.19
N SER A 2 7.97 -20.17 7.76
CA SER A 2 7.38 -19.00 7.10
C SER A 2 6.24 -18.48 7.95
N VAL A 3 6.14 -17.16 8.13
CA VAL A 3 5.10 -16.50 8.94
C VAL A 3 4.47 -15.40 8.11
N LEU A 4 3.14 -15.31 8.15
CA LEU A 4 2.41 -14.18 7.58
C LEU A 4 2.51 -12.99 8.54
N GLY A 5 3.08 -11.89 8.06
CA GLY A 5 3.15 -10.63 8.80
C GLY A 5 1.93 -9.74 8.54
N THR A 6 1.92 -8.59 9.21
CA THR A 6 1.00 -7.49 8.94
C THR A 6 1.79 -6.25 8.54
N LEU A 7 1.21 -5.42 7.68
CA LEU A 7 1.74 -4.10 7.38
C LEU A 7 1.60 -3.16 8.60
N ASP A 8 2.59 -2.29 8.79
CA ASP A 8 2.45 -1.14 9.67
C ASP A 8 1.88 0.08 8.93
N SER A 9 1.64 1.17 9.65
CA SER A 9 1.15 2.44 9.09
C SER A 9 2.09 3.09 8.07
N LEU A 10 3.28 2.53 7.85
CA LEU A 10 4.23 2.93 6.82
C LEU A 10 4.33 1.88 5.71
N GLY A 11 3.45 0.87 5.71
CA GLY A 11 3.37 -0.23 4.76
C GLY A 11 4.60 -1.15 4.80
N ARG A 12 5.26 -1.29 5.95
CA ARG A 12 6.34 -2.26 6.15
C ARG A 12 5.78 -3.52 6.78
N CYS A 13 6.04 -4.67 6.17
CA CYS A 13 5.56 -5.95 6.67
C CYS A 13 6.42 -6.46 7.84
N LYS A 14 5.78 -6.85 8.94
CA LYS A 14 6.46 -7.34 10.14
C LYS A 14 5.61 -8.37 10.88
N ALA A 15 6.25 -9.21 11.69
CA ALA A 15 5.54 -10.17 12.55
C ALA A 15 6.26 -10.35 13.88
N ILE A 16 5.49 -10.52 14.96
CA ILE A 16 6.02 -11.06 16.21
C ILE A 16 6.01 -12.58 16.09
N VAL A 17 7.19 -13.22 16.17
CA VAL A 17 7.31 -14.66 15.96
C VAL A 17 7.49 -15.37 17.30
N THR A 18 6.67 -16.40 17.54
CA THR A 18 6.73 -17.24 18.75
C THR A 18 7.16 -18.66 18.40
N GLY A 19 7.52 -19.47 19.40
CA GLY A 19 7.88 -20.87 19.20
C GLY A 19 9.30 -21.08 18.66
N LEU A 20 10.22 -20.17 19.00
CA LEU A 20 11.64 -20.21 18.63
C LEU A 20 12.54 -20.71 19.76
N VAL A 21 11.96 -21.24 20.85
CA VAL A 21 12.68 -21.72 22.03
C VAL A 21 13.70 -22.79 21.62
N PRO A 22 15.00 -22.62 21.93
CA PRO A 22 16.00 -23.64 21.63
C PRO A 22 15.91 -24.78 22.65
N ILE A 23 16.23 -26.00 22.20
CA ILE A 23 16.43 -27.15 23.09
C ILE A 23 17.93 -27.42 23.12
N ALA A 24 18.56 -27.21 24.27
CA ALA A 24 19.95 -27.55 24.53
C ALA A 24 20.00 -28.51 25.71
N THR A 25 20.68 -29.64 25.54
CA THR A 25 20.84 -30.68 26.55
C THR A 25 22.29 -31.09 26.61
N ASP A 26 22.81 -31.28 27.82
CA ASP A 26 24.18 -31.71 28.05
C ASP A 26 24.23 -32.60 29.31
N ASN A 27 25.31 -33.35 29.48
CA ASN A 27 25.61 -34.07 30.72
C ASN A 27 26.19 -33.14 31.82
N CYS A 28 26.48 -31.88 31.47
CA CYS A 28 26.91 -30.80 32.37
C CYS A 28 25.77 -29.78 32.58
N PRO A 29 25.70 -29.09 33.73
CA PRO A 29 24.81 -27.93 33.87
C PRO A 29 25.08 -26.88 32.79
N MET A 30 24.02 -26.39 32.16
CA MET A 30 24.09 -25.32 31.17
C MET A 30 24.43 -24.00 31.84
N LEU A 31 25.38 -23.24 31.26
CA LEU A 31 25.66 -21.86 31.66
C LEU A 31 24.67 -20.88 31.02
N GLY A 32 24.34 -21.09 29.75
CA GLY A 32 23.34 -20.26 29.07
C GLY A 32 23.24 -20.49 27.57
N VAL A 33 22.29 -19.80 26.96
CA VAL A 33 22.09 -19.77 25.51
C VAL A 33 22.02 -18.32 25.06
N ASN A 34 22.75 -17.97 24.01
CA ASN A 34 22.70 -16.68 23.34
C ASN A 34 22.17 -16.86 21.92
N TYR A 35 21.62 -15.81 21.33
CA TYR A 35 21.27 -15.81 19.92
C TYR A 35 21.68 -14.54 19.19
N THR A 36 21.86 -14.68 17.88
CA THR A 36 22.04 -13.59 16.92
C THR A 36 21.06 -13.73 15.76
N LEU A 37 20.59 -12.59 15.25
CA LEU A 37 19.74 -12.45 14.09
C LEU A 37 20.52 -11.74 12.98
N SER A 38 20.45 -12.27 11.76
CA SER A 38 21.08 -11.67 10.58
C SER A 38 20.20 -11.79 9.34
N GLY A 39 20.43 -10.95 8.33
CA GLY A 39 19.61 -10.88 7.13
C GLY A 39 18.59 -9.73 7.22
N ALA A 40 17.31 -10.02 7.00
CA ALA A 40 16.24 -9.02 7.02
C ALA A 40 16.07 -8.34 8.39
N THR A 41 16.30 -9.07 9.48
CA THR A 41 16.31 -8.54 10.85
C THR A 41 17.70 -8.74 11.44
N ILE A 42 18.26 -7.69 12.07
CA ILE A 42 19.57 -7.71 12.72
C ILE A 42 19.38 -7.46 14.20
N GLY A 43 19.98 -8.30 15.05
CA GLY A 43 19.86 -8.18 16.49
C GLY A 43 20.52 -9.34 17.23
N ASN A 44 20.45 -9.32 18.56
CA ASN A 44 20.98 -10.37 19.40
C ASN A 44 20.25 -10.38 20.75
N GLY A 45 20.35 -11.49 21.48
CA GLY A 45 19.74 -11.63 22.80
C GLY A 45 20.16 -12.89 23.52
N ILE A 46 19.46 -13.17 24.61
CA ILE A 46 19.72 -14.31 25.50
C ILE A 46 18.49 -15.21 25.58
N ALA A 47 18.72 -16.49 25.86
CA ALA A 47 17.76 -17.57 26.07
C ALA A 47 16.87 -17.92 24.86
N ASP A 48 16.05 -16.99 24.37
CA ASP A 48 14.99 -17.27 23.40
C ASP A 48 14.69 -16.03 22.52
N ALA A 49 14.64 -16.25 21.21
CA ALA A 49 14.26 -15.25 20.22
C ALA A 49 12.73 -15.13 20.05
N SER A 50 11.92 -15.96 20.70
CA SER A 50 10.45 -15.87 20.67
C SER A 50 9.96 -14.54 21.22
N GLY A 51 8.88 -14.02 20.64
CA GLY A 51 8.35 -12.70 20.99
C GLY A 51 9.12 -11.53 20.36
N THR A 52 10.18 -11.81 19.61
CA THR A 52 10.90 -10.77 18.85
C THR A 52 10.11 -10.36 17.62
N LEU A 53 10.20 -9.07 17.27
CA LEU A 53 9.67 -8.51 16.03
C LEU A 53 10.64 -8.80 14.87
N PHE A 54 10.18 -9.48 13.84
CA PHE A 54 10.92 -9.75 12.61
C PHE A 54 10.40 -8.86 11.47
N MET A 55 11.32 -8.30 10.68
CA MET A 55 11.03 -7.53 9.47
C MET A 55 10.83 -8.47 8.25
N THR A 56 10.18 -7.95 7.21
CA THR A 56 9.93 -8.69 5.95
C THR A 56 11.20 -9.30 5.37
N GLY A 57 11.10 -10.55 4.91
CA GLY A 57 12.19 -11.27 4.28
C GLY A 57 12.78 -12.35 5.18
N ILE A 58 13.93 -12.87 4.76
CA ILE A 58 14.59 -14.00 5.41
C ILE A 58 15.53 -13.48 6.49
N THR A 59 15.29 -13.91 7.73
CA THR A 59 16.18 -13.72 8.88
C THR A 59 16.74 -15.07 9.30
N THR A 60 18.06 -15.17 9.47
CA THR A 60 18.71 -16.33 10.08
C THR A 60 18.79 -16.13 11.59
N VAL A 61 18.22 -17.06 12.34
CA VAL A 61 18.37 -17.16 13.79
C VAL A 61 19.50 -18.14 14.06
N HIS A 62 20.52 -17.69 14.80
CA HIS A 62 21.66 -18.51 15.19
C HIS A 62 21.78 -18.53 16.71
N TYR A 63 21.66 -19.72 17.30
CA TYR A 63 21.80 -19.97 18.73
C TYR A 63 23.18 -20.55 19.06
N ILE A 64 23.72 -20.13 20.21
CA ILE A 64 24.98 -20.62 20.79
C ILE A 64 24.68 -21.03 22.24
N ALA A 65 24.78 -22.31 22.53
CA ALA A 65 24.64 -22.86 23.88
C ALA A 65 26.03 -23.02 24.51
N ILE A 66 26.17 -22.72 25.80
CA ILE A 66 27.42 -22.77 26.55
C ILE A 66 27.18 -23.55 27.85
N ASP A 67 28.03 -24.52 28.15
CA ASP A 67 28.00 -25.26 29.42
C ASP A 67 28.87 -24.59 30.50
N MET A 68 28.82 -25.07 31.74
CA MET A 68 29.64 -24.55 32.84
C MET A 68 31.14 -24.87 32.70
N ALA A 69 31.53 -25.77 31.80
CA ALA A 69 32.92 -26.08 31.47
C ALA A 69 33.49 -25.20 30.34
N GLY A 70 32.64 -24.37 29.71
CA GLY A 70 33.00 -23.50 28.59
C GLY A 70 32.92 -24.17 27.21
N ASN A 71 32.36 -25.39 27.11
CA ASN A 71 32.07 -26.01 25.82
C ASN A 71 30.88 -25.30 25.16
N THR A 72 30.89 -25.28 23.83
CA THR A 72 29.84 -24.64 23.05
C THR A 72 29.28 -25.55 21.98
N ASP A 73 27.97 -25.48 21.77
CA ASP A 73 27.30 -26.05 20.60
C ASP A 73 26.37 -25.02 19.97
N THR A 74 26.04 -25.19 18.69
CA THR A 74 25.30 -24.17 17.93
C THR A 74 24.20 -24.77 17.05
N CYS A 75 23.16 -23.98 16.80
CA CYS A 75 22.08 -24.32 15.89
C CYS A 75 21.62 -23.09 15.11
N SER A 76 21.26 -23.27 13.85
CA SER A 76 20.73 -22.20 13.00
C SER A 76 19.49 -22.64 12.25
N PHE A 77 18.55 -21.71 12.08
CA PHE A 77 17.40 -21.87 11.19
C PHE A 77 16.98 -20.51 10.64
N THR A 78 16.13 -20.54 9.61
CA THR A 78 15.62 -19.33 8.97
C THR A 78 14.16 -19.07 9.31
N VAL A 79 13.84 -17.82 9.61
CA VAL A 79 12.48 -17.26 9.71
C VAL A 79 12.25 -16.40 8.48
N ASN A 80 11.23 -16.72 7.69
CA ASN A 80 10.83 -15.94 6.53
C ASN A 80 9.53 -15.21 6.84
N ILE A 81 9.59 -13.89 6.99
CA ILE A 81 8.40 -13.06 7.10
C ILE A 81 7.95 -12.70 5.69
N LYS A 82 6.75 -13.15 5.33
CA LYS A 82 6.06 -12.73 4.12
C LYS A 82 4.81 -12.00 4.55
N CYS A 83 4.44 -10.94 3.87
CA CYS A 83 3.03 -10.56 3.88
C CYS A 83 2.35 -11.35 2.77
N ASP A 84 1.05 -11.59 2.94
CA ASP A 84 0.28 -12.04 1.78
C ASP A 84 0.42 -10.98 0.70
N GLN A 85 0.40 -11.38 -0.56
CA GLN A 85 0.67 -10.50 -1.70
C GLN A 85 -0.45 -9.43 -1.92
N PHE A 86 -1.32 -9.27 -0.91
CA PHE A 86 -2.61 -8.62 -0.87
C PHE A 86 -2.85 -7.86 0.45
N ASP A 87 -1.81 -7.58 1.23
CA ASP A 87 -2.00 -6.79 2.46
C ASP A 87 -2.27 -5.34 2.02
N CYS A 88 -3.56 -4.99 2.00
CA CYS A 88 -4.01 -3.67 1.63
C CYS A 88 -3.77 -2.73 2.81
N ILE A 89 -3.15 -1.59 2.53
CA ILE A 89 -2.99 -0.49 3.48
C ILE A 89 -4.37 -0.04 3.99
N GLU A 90 -5.37 -0.05 3.11
CA GLU A 90 -6.73 0.35 3.44
C GLU A 90 -7.73 -0.46 2.62
N THR A 91 -8.76 -1.01 3.26
CA THR A 91 -9.86 -1.74 2.62
C THR A 91 -11.22 -1.10 2.88
N PHE A 92 -11.26 -0.02 3.67
CA PHE A 92 -12.45 0.73 4.11
C PHE A 92 -13.51 -0.12 4.85
N GLU A 93 -13.21 -1.37 5.17
CA GLU A 93 -14.10 -2.29 5.87
C GLU A 93 -14.15 -1.99 7.37
N GLY A 94 -15.35 -1.82 7.91
CA GLY A 94 -15.56 -1.42 9.30
C GLY A 94 -15.32 0.07 9.58
N GLU A 95 -14.94 0.85 8.55
CA GLU A 95 -14.64 2.26 8.70
C GLU A 95 -15.90 3.14 8.70
N THR A 96 -15.84 4.23 9.46
CA THR A 96 -16.83 5.31 9.39
C THR A 96 -16.11 6.63 9.18
N ILE A 97 -16.40 7.32 8.07
CA ILE A 97 -15.89 8.67 7.84
C ILE A 97 -16.66 9.64 8.75
N GLY A 98 -16.11 9.88 9.93
CA GLY A 98 -16.52 10.92 10.87
C GLY A 98 -15.58 12.12 10.86
N SER A 99 -15.73 13.03 11.84
CA SER A 99 -14.90 14.23 11.99
C SER A 99 -13.40 13.97 12.30
N SER A 100 -13.01 12.71 12.48
CA SER A 100 -11.64 12.24 12.70
C SER A 100 -10.98 11.59 11.48
N SER A 101 -11.68 11.51 10.34
CA SER A 101 -11.10 10.94 9.11
C SER A 101 -9.98 11.83 8.56
N LEU A 102 -8.90 11.19 8.08
CA LEU A 102 -7.82 11.87 7.37
C LEU A 102 -8.18 12.19 5.91
N TRP A 103 -9.29 11.64 5.41
CA TRP A 103 -9.84 11.97 4.10
C TRP A 103 -10.56 13.31 4.13
N GLN A 104 -10.16 14.18 3.22
CA GLN A 104 -10.69 15.52 3.03
C GLN A 104 -11.17 15.70 1.60
N VAL A 105 -11.93 16.76 1.36
CA VAL A 105 -12.47 17.08 0.04
C VAL A 105 -12.24 18.57 -0.28
N ILE A 106 -11.91 18.84 -1.53
CA ILE A 106 -11.98 20.17 -2.15
C ILE A 106 -13.23 20.13 -3.03
N ASN A 107 -14.18 21.03 -2.78
CA ASN A 107 -15.43 21.17 -3.53
C ASN A 107 -16.18 19.83 -3.68
N GLY A 108 -16.92 19.40 -2.66
CA GLY A 108 -17.66 18.13 -2.76
C GLY A 108 -17.95 17.54 -1.39
N THR A 109 -18.16 16.23 -1.38
CA THR A 109 -18.27 15.45 -0.13
C THR A 109 -17.44 14.18 -0.24
N VAL A 110 -16.98 13.68 0.90
CA VAL A 110 -16.32 12.37 1.01
C VAL A 110 -16.98 11.56 2.12
N SER A 111 -17.18 10.28 1.88
CA SER A 111 -17.81 9.34 2.83
C SER A 111 -17.34 7.91 2.58
N VAL A 112 -17.62 7.01 3.52
CA VAL A 112 -17.53 5.57 3.30
C VAL A 112 -18.95 5.03 3.26
N ILE A 113 -19.27 4.27 2.22
CA ILE A 113 -20.63 3.77 1.95
C ILE A 113 -20.60 2.27 1.64
N ASN A 114 -21.74 1.59 1.81
CA ASN A 114 -21.92 0.17 1.48
C ASN A 114 -23.09 -0.08 0.52
N THR A 115 -23.65 0.97 -0.08
CA THR A 115 -24.88 0.90 -0.90
C THR A 115 -24.60 0.64 -2.38
N ILE A 116 -23.34 0.69 -2.80
CA ILE A 116 -22.94 0.32 -4.17
C ILE A 116 -22.64 -1.17 -4.21
N PRO A 117 -23.23 -1.93 -5.15
CA PRO A 117 -22.93 -3.35 -5.30
C PRO A 117 -21.43 -3.58 -5.57
N LYS A 118 -20.76 -4.18 -4.60
CA LYS A 118 -19.53 -4.98 -4.75
C LYS A 118 -19.90 -6.40 -4.28
N ILE A 119 -19.25 -7.43 -4.83
CA ILE A 119 -19.52 -8.82 -4.45
C ILE A 119 -18.24 -9.43 -3.89
N PRO A 120 -18.20 -9.81 -2.61
CA PRO A 120 -19.17 -9.56 -1.55
C PRO A 120 -19.44 -8.07 -1.27
N PRO A 121 -20.56 -7.73 -0.59
CA PRO A 121 -20.83 -6.38 -0.13
C PRO A 121 -19.66 -5.87 0.69
N SER A 122 -19.20 -4.67 0.36
CA SER A 122 -17.98 -4.07 0.89
C SER A 122 -18.22 -2.59 1.09
N GLN A 123 -17.60 -2.03 2.13
CA GLN A 123 -17.56 -0.60 2.35
C GLN A 123 -16.50 0.03 1.44
N VAL A 124 -16.84 1.15 0.79
CA VAL A 124 -15.94 1.82 -0.15
C VAL A 124 -15.85 3.30 0.13
N LEU A 125 -14.68 3.90 -0.12
CA LEU A 125 -14.54 5.35 -0.12
C LEU A 125 -15.27 5.95 -1.31
N CYS A 126 -16.11 6.95 -1.06
CA CYS A 126 -16.91 7.63 -2.06
C CYS A 126 -16.65 9.14 -1.98
N GLY A 127 -16.19 9.72 -3.08
CA GLY A 127 -16.20 11.17 -3.29
C GLY A 127 -17.36 11.57 -4.19
N SER A 128 -18.09 12.63 -3.85
CA SER A 128 -19.10 13.23 -4.74
C SER A 128 -18.65 14.62 -5.16
N ASP A 129 -18.78 14.88 -6.45
CA ASP A 129 -18.44 16.16 -7.08
C ASP A 129 -19.36 17.31 -6.62
N ALA A 130 -18.83 18.53 -6.72
CA ALA A 130 -19.57 19.78 -6.65
C ALA A 130 -19.01 20.77 -7.68
N SER A 131 -19.63 21.96 -7.80
CA SER A 131 -19.19 22.97 -8.78
C SER A 131 -17.71 23.34 -8.62
N GLY A 132 -16.95 23.24 -9.73
CA GLY A 132 -15.53 23.58 -9.80
C GLY A 132 -14.66 22.33 -9.89
N SER A 133 -13.33 22.50 -9.80
CA SER A 133 -12.43 21.35 -9.74
C SER A 133 -12.50 20.71 -8.36
N SER A 134 -12.90 19.44 -8.35
CA SER A 134 -13.24 18.70 -7.14
C SER A 134 -12.30 17.51 -6.90
N TYR A 135 -11.87 17.33 -5.67
CA TYR A 135 -10.91 16.28 -5.30
C TYR A 135 -11.23 15.71 -3.94
N MET A 136 -11.08 14.39 -3.77
CA MET A 136 -10.91 13.79 -2.46
C MET A 136 -9.45 13.41 -2.24
N PHE A 137 -8.93 13.63 -1.03
CA PHE A 137 -7.51 13.48 -0.77
C PHE A 137 -7.21 13.09 0.67
N ASN A 138 -6.03 12.50 0.86
CA ASN A 138 -5.47 12.20 2.18
C ASN A 138 -4.02 12.68 2.21
N ALA A 139 -3.77 13.65 3.08
CA ALA A 139 -2.51 14.42 3.16
C ALA A 139 -1.53 13.88 4.21
N THR A 140 -1.84 12.78 4.88
CA THR A 140 -1.06 12.33 6.04
C THR A 140 -0.65 10.88 5.91
N GLU A 141 -1.62 10.00 5.68
CA GLU A 141 -1.43 8.55 5.76
C GLU A 141 -0.53 8.01 4.65
N TYR A 142 -0.63 8.60 3.46
CA TYR A 142 0.11 8.17 2.27
C TYR A 142 1.36 9.04 2.00
N SER A 143 1.85 9.77 3.00
CA SER A 143 2.99 10.67 2.87
C SER A 143 4.36 9.96 3.00
N GLY A 144 5.42 10.61 2.54
CA GLY A 144 6.83 10.20 2.70
C GLY A 144 7.51 9.71 1.42
N ASP A 145 8.66 9.07 1.58
CA ASP A 145 9.47 8.53 0.47
C ASP A 145 8.91 7.20 -0.02
N TRP A 146 8.14 7.24 -1.11
CA TRP A 146 7.54 6.03 -1.68
C TRP A 146 8.59 5.10 -2.30
N ILE A 147 9.73 5.63 -2.77
CA ILE A 147 10.80 4.79 -3.33
C ILE A 147 11.43 3.95 -2.23
N GLN A 148 11.73 4.54 -1.08
CA GLN A 148 12.26 3.78 0.06
C GLN A 148 11.23 2.81 0.66
N LYS A 149 9.97 3.24 0.75
CA LYS A 149 8.91 2.42 1.36
C LYS A 149 8.46 1.27 0.45
N PHE A 150 8.27 1.54 -0.83
CA PHE A 150 7.51 0.69 -1.74
C PHE A 150 8.17 0.47 -3.11
N GLY A 151 9.38 0.99 -3.33
CA GLY A 151 10.06 0.94 -4.63
C GLY A 151 10.12 -0.46 -5.25
N GLY A 152 9.84 -0.55 -6.55
CA GLY A 152 9.78 -1.82 -7.28
C GLY A 152 8.46 -2.59 -7.10
N ASN A 153 7.47 -1.97 -6.46
CA ASN A 153 6.09 -2.44 -6.37
C ASN A 153 5.15 -1.39 -6.99
N CYS A 154 3.86 -1.68 -6.96
CA CYS A 154 2.78 -0.85 -7.47
C CYS A 154 1.81 -0.51 -6.33
N PHE A 155 1.28 0.72 -6.35
CA PHE A 155 0.14 1.12 -5.54
C PHE A 155 -1.14 0.71 -6.30
N CYS A 156 -1.83 -0.30 -5.80
CA CYS A 156 -3.02 -0.88 -6.42
C CYS A 156 -4.29 -0.44 -5.70
N PHE A 157 -5.36 -0.22 -6.47
CA PHE A 157 -6.70 0.06 -5.93
C PHE A 157 -7.78 -0.34 -6.93
N ASP A 158 -8.97 -0.60 -6.41
CA ASP A 158 -10.18 -0.76 -7.21
C ASP A 158 -10.86 0.61 -7.31
N ILE A 159 -11.25 1.03 -8.52
CA ILE A 159 -11.90 2.31 -8.78
C ILE A 159 -13.13 2.13 -9.67
N ARG A 160 -14.13 2.97 -9.43
CA ARG A 160 -15.34 3.10 -10.25
C ARG A 160 -15.73 4.57 -10.34
N TYR A 161 -16.32 4.96 -11.46
CA TYR A 161 -16.85 6.31 -11.68
C TYR A 161 -18.29 6.25 -12.19
N ASP A 162 -19.19 6.93 -11.50
CA ASP A 162 -20.58 7.07 -11.89
C ASP A 162 -20.87 8.55 -12.19
N ASN A 163 -21.19 8.87 -13.45
CA ASN A 163 -21.56 10.23 -13.87
C ASN A 163 -23.03 10.60 -13.59
N GLY A 164 -23.73 9.78 -12.78
CA GLY A 164 -25.19 9.89 -12.57
C GLY A 164 -26.07 9.32 -13.70
N ASN A 165 -25.50 8.84 -14.81
CA ASN A 165 -26.23 8.19 -15.91
C ASN A 165 -25.76 6.75 -16.13
N ALA A 166 -26.49 5.80 -15.55
CA ALA A 166 -26.14 4.37 -15.64
C ALA A 166 -26.17 3.80 -17.07
N ALA A 167 -26.91 4.41 -18.02
CA ALA A 167 -27.06 3.91 -19.38
C ALA A 167 -25.96 4.39 -20.34
N ASN A 168 -25.27 5.49 -20.01
CA ASN A 168 -24.19 6.04 -20.82
C ASN A 168 -23.16 6.72 -19.89
N PRO A 169 -22.34 5.91 -19.18
CA PRO A 169 -21.33 6.45 -18.30
C PRO A 169 -20.25 7.13 -19.14
N THR A 170 -20.08 8.43 -18.96
CA THR A 170 -18.85 9.11 -19.37
C THR A 170 -17.69 8.37 -18.71
N THR A 171 -16.60 8.20 -19.45
CA THR A 171 -15.41 7.56 -18.89
C THR A 171 -14.29 8.57 -18.76
N GLY A 172 -13.50 8.45 -17.70
CA GLY A 172 -12.32 9.28 -17.47
C GLY A 172 -11.04 8.47 -17.46
N THR A 173 -9.93 9.13 -17.77
CA THR A 173 -8.59 8.51 -17.81
C THR A 173 -7.68 8.97 -16.66
N SER A 174 -8.05 10.00 -15.91
CA SER A 174 -7.29 10.42 -14.73
C SER A 174 -7.67 9.55 -13.53
N THR A 175 -6.68 9.14 -12.73
CA THR A 175 -6.94 8.28 -11.55
C THR A 175 -6.27 8.85 -10.30
N LEU A 176 -5.09 8.34 -9.94
CA LEU A 176 -4.34 8.72 -8.76
C LEU A 176 -3.47 9.94 -9.03
N ASN A 177 -3.52 10.91 -8.13
CA ASN A 177 -2.58 12.02 -8.05
C ASN A 177 -1.68 11.85 -6.82
N ILE A 178 -0.40 12.13 -6.98
CA ILE A 178 0.51 12.43 -5.87
C ILE A 178 0.94 13.89 -5.96
N TYR A 179 1.14 14.52 -4.81
CA TYR A 179 1.52 15.93 -4.76
C TYR A 179 2.48 16.21 -3.60
N SER A 180 3.21 17.31 -3.73
CA SER A 180 4.09 17.86 -2.71
C SER A 180 3.50 19.16 -2.16
N GLY A 181 3.83 19.50 -0.91
CA GLY A 181 3.40 20.74 -0.28
C GLY A 181 2.04 20.65 0.40
N ALA A 182 1.50 21.81 0.78
CA ALA A 182 0.35 21.89 1.68
C ALA A 182 -1.02 21.64 1.02
N SER A 183 -1.11 21.64 -0.31
CA SER A 183 -2.37 21.49 -1.05
C SER A 183 -2.15 20.88 -2.43
N LEU A 184 -3.16 20.20 -2.96
CA LEU A 184 -3.23 19.71 -4.34
C LEU A 184 -3.06 20.79 -5.43
N THR A 185 -3.29 22.04 -5.05
CA THR A 185 -3.27 23.21 -5.94
C THR A 185 -1.96 23.98 -5.89
N SER A 186 -1.02 23.61 -5.01
CA SER A 186 0.29 24.26 -4.89
C SER A 186 1.43 23.24 -4.85
N GLY A 187 2.39 23.35 -5.78
CA GLY A 187 3.59 22.50 -5.82
C GLY A 187 3.67 21.56 -7.04
N ASP A 188 4.67 20.67 -6.99
CA ASP A 188 4.82 19.61 -8.00
C ASP A 188 3.72 18.56 -7.80
N ARG A 189 3.10 18.15 -8.91
CA ARG A 189 2.04 17.14 -8.97
C ARG A 189 2.33 16.15 -10.09
N ALA A 190 2.02 14.89 -9.82
CA ALA A 190 1.99 13.86 -10.82
C ALA A 190 0.64 13.15 -10.82
N THR A 191 0.16 12.81 -12.01
CA THR A 191 -1.11 12.13 -12.22
C THR A 191 -0.83 10.86 -13.00
N PHE A 192 -1.29 9.72 -12.47
CA PHE A 192 -1.32 8.49 -13.23
C PHE A 192 -2.55 8.49 -14.12
N VAL A 193 -2.29 8.48 -15.43
CA VAL A 193 -3.33 8.49 -16.46
C VAL A 193 -3.48 7.08 -16.99
N VAL A 194 -4.65 6.48 -16.81
CA VAL A 194 -4.94 5.14 -17.35
C VAL A 194 -5.07 5.18 -18.87
N ASN A 195 -4.69 4.09 -19.51
CA ASN A 195 -4.81 3.94 -20.95
C ASN A 195 -6.28 4.03 -21.40
N ASN A 196 -6.54 4.52 -22.62
CA ASN A 196 -7.91 4.72 -23.12
C ASN A 196 -8.76 3.44 -23.14
N ASN A 197 -8.15 2.28 -23.43
CA ASN A 197 -8.83 0.97 -23.35
C ASN A 197 -9.19 0.56 -21.90
N MET A 198 -8.61 1.23 -20.91
CA MET A 198 -8.83 1.05 -19.49
C MET A 198 -9.64 2.19 -18.85
N ALA A 199 -10.22 3.12 -19.63
CA ALA A 199 -10.97 4.26 -19.10
C ALA A 199 -12.01 3.88 -18.02
N ILE A 200 -12.04 4.63 -16.92
CA ILE A 200 -12.83 4.31 -15.74
C ILE A 200 -14.28 4.76 -15.96
N GLY A 201 -15.24 3.89 -15.67
CA GLY A 201 -16.67 4.15 -15.76
C GLY A 201 -17.43 3.42 -14.65
N ASN A 202 -18.70 3.10 -14.88
CA ASN A 202 -19.59 2.53 -13.87
C ASN A 202 -19.38 1.03 -13.59
N ALA A 203 -18.28 0.47 -14.06
CA ALA A 203 -17.81 -0.86 -13.71
C ALA A 203 -16.53 -0.73 -12.87
N TRP A 204 -16.43 -1.56 -11.83
CA TRP A 204 -15.22 -1.63 -11.01
C TRP A 204 -14.03 -2.06 -11.87
N LYS A 205 -12.93 -1.31 -11.76
CA LYS A 205 -11.66 -1.62 -12.40
C LYS A 205 -10.56 -1.61 -11.38
N ARG A 206 -9.65 -2.56 -11.49
CA ARG A 206 -8.40 -2.55 -10.75
C ARG A 206 -7.36 -1.74 -11.51
N VAL A 207 -6.63 -0.87 -10.81
CA VAL A 207 -5.53 -0.07 -11.34
C VAL A 207 -4.33 -0.25 -10.42
N CYS A 208 -3.18 -0.60 -10.99
CA CYS A 208 -1.91 -0.72 -10.26
C CYS A 208 -0.90 0.27 -10.82
N VAL A 209 -0.48 1.21 -9.97
CA VAL A 209 0.35 2.35 -10.34
C VAL A 209 1.81 2.10 -9.97
N PRO A 210 2.76 2.11 -10.92
CA PRO A 210 4.15 1.76 -10.65
C PRO A 210 4.85 2.80 -9.77
N ILE A 211 5.56 2.31 -8.74
CA ILE A 211 6.37 3.12 -7.84
C ILE A 211 7.84 2.94 -8.20
N ALA A 212 8.32 3.84 -9.06
CA ALA A 212 9.70 3.85 -9.55
C ALA A 212 10.13 5.28 -9.88
N LEU A 213 11.45 5.48 -10.02
CA LEU A 213 11.99 6.72 -10.57
C LEU A 213 11.87 6.72 -12.09
N SER A 214 11.92 7.92 -12.66
CA SER A 214 12.02 8.13 -14.10
C SER A 214 13.29 7.47 -14.65
N ASN A 215 13.21 7.01 -15.91
CA ASN A 215 14.32 6.41 -16.61
C ASN A 215 14.61 7.22 -17.87
N ASN A 216 15.79 7.86 -17.94
CA ASN A 216 16.19 8.74 -19.04
C ASN A 216 15.12 9.78 -19.40
N GLY A 217 14.51 10.39 -18.38
CA GLY A 217 13.46 11.41 -18.54
C GLY A 217 12.06 10.88 -18.87
N THR A 218 11.90 9.56 -19.01
CA THR A 218 10.59 8.93 -19.20
C THR A 218 10.02 8.52 -17.84
N LEU A 219 8.80 8.96 -17.54
CA LEU A 219 8.14 8.63 -16.29
C LEU A 219 7.63 7.17 -16.30
N PRO A 220 7.56 6.50 -15.14
CA PRO A 220 7.15 5.11 -15.06
C PRO A 220 5.73 4.89 -15.60
N GLY A 221 5.52 3.76 -16.26
CA GLY A 221 4.23 3.32 -16.76
C GLY A 221 4.18 1.82 -16.85
N ASN A 222 2.99 1.28 -17.07
CA ASN A 222 2.73 -0.14 -17.26
C ASN A 222 1.48 -0.32 -18.12
N GLN A 223 0.92 -1.53 -18.16
CA GLN A 223 -0.29 -1.83 -18.92
C GLN A 223 -1.54 -1.04 -18.49
N PHE A 224 -1.59 -0.57 -17.23
CA PHE A 224 -2.73 0.20 -16.72
C PHE A 224 -2.70 1.63 -17.22
N GLY A 225 -1.51 2.22 -17.37
CA GLY A 225 -1.37 3.63 -17.69
C GLY A 225 0.06 4.14 -17.54
N GLN A 226 0.20 5.46 -17.52
CA GLN A 226 1.49 6.12 -17.39
C GLN A 226 1.41 7.34 -16.47
N TRP A 227 2.46 7.53 -15.67
CA TRP A 227 2.65 8.75 -14.92
C TRP A 227 2.88 9.94 -15.86
N THR A 228 2.19 11.03 -15.54
CA THR A 228 2.41 12.36 -16.11
C THR A 228 2.77 13.32 -14.97
N SER A 229 3.52 14.37 -15.26
CA SER A 229 3.85 15.42 -14.29
C SER A 229 3.48 16.78 -14.85
N ASN A 230 3.10 17.70 -13.97
CA ASN A 230 2.88 19.11 -14.31
C ASN A 230 4.19 19.90 -14.53
N SER A 231 5.35 19.26 -14.38
CA SER A 231 6.66 19.90 -14.44
C SER A 231 7.64 19.05 -15.27
N SER A 232 8.64 18.43 -14.65
CA SER A 232 9.69 17.65 -15.30
C SER A 232 9.84 16.26 -14.69
N ALA A 233 10.54 15.35 -15.38
CA ALA A 233 10.89 14.03 -14.84
C ALA A 233 11.74 14.12 -13.55
N ALA A 234 12.64 15.10 -13.45
CA ALA A 234 13.41 15.34 -12.23
C ALA A 234 12.53 15.83 -11.07
N SER A 235 11.54 16.68 -11.35
CA SER A 235 10.53 17.09 -10.37
C SER A 235 9.69 15.90 -9.90
N PHE A 236 9.27 15.02 -10.83
CA PHE A 236 8.59 13.77 -10.49
C PHE A 236 9.45 12.90 -9.55
N ASP A 237 10.73 12.73 -9.84
CA ASP A 237 11.65 11.92 -9.03
C ASP A 237 11.81 12.45 -7.61
N ASN A 238 11.82 13.78 -7.45
CA ASN A 238 11.83 14.41 -6.14
C ASN A 238 10.47 14.25 -5.43
N LEU A 239 9.37 14.42 -6.16
CA LEU A 239 8.02 14.29 -5.65
C LEU A 239 7.74 12.88 -5.12
N ILE A 240 8.07 11.82 -5.87
CA ILE A 240 7.81 10.44 -5.45
C ILE A 240 8.69 10.01 -4.26
N LYS A 241 9.83 10.67 -4.04
CA LYS A 241 10.66 10.53 -2.82
C LYS A 241 10.16 11.37 -1.64
N GLY A 242 9.16 12.22 -1.83
CA GLY A 242 8.68 13.17 -0.83
C GLY A 242 7.20 13.47 -1.00
N VAL A 243 6.39 12.41 -1.13
CA VAL A 243 4.95 12.55 -1.33
C VAL A 243 4.34 13.19 -0.10
N SER A 244 3.59 14.28 -0.27
CA SER A 244 2.83 14.90 0.82
C SER A 244 1.47 14.23 0.98
N GLY A 245 0.84 13.81 -0.12
CA GLY A 245 -0.40 13.06 -0.06
C GLY A 245 -0.84 12.50 -1.40
N ILE A 246 -1.98 11.81 -1.37
CA ILE A 246 -2.65 11.30 -2.56
C ILE A 246 -4.01 11.97 -2.76
N ALA A 247 -4.47 12.01 -4.01
CA ALA A 247 -5.81 12.46 -4.32
C ALA A 247 -6.41 11.81 -5.57
N PHE A 248 -7.74 11.76 -5.57
CA PHE A 248 -8.55 11.37 -6.70
C PHE A 248 -9.35 12.57 -7.17
N LEU A 249 -9.30 12.82 -8.48
CA LEU A 249 -10.18 13.79 -9.13
C LEU A 249 -11.62 13.26 -9.07
N LEU A 250 -12.59 14.13 -8.81
CA LEU A 250 -14.02 13.76 -8.77
C LEU A 250 -14.80 14.22 -10.00
N ASP A 251 -14.28 15.21 -10.73
CA ASP A 251 -14.88 15.79 -11.95
C ASP A 251 -14.21 15.18 -13.19
N PHE A 252 -14.87 14.19 -13.82
CA PHE A 252 -14.34 13.51 -15.02
C PHE A 252 -15.02 13.98 -16.30
N ALA A 253 -16.30 14.39 -16.25
CA ALA A 253 -17.05 14.74 -17.46
C ALA A 253 -17.03 16.25 -17.77
N GLY A 254 -16.64 17.10 -16.81
CA GLY A 254 -16.65 18.55 -16.94
C GLY A 254 -18.06 19.13 -16.99
N GLY A 255 -18.26 20.28 -16.34
CA GLY A 255 -19.55 20.99 -16.31
C GLY A 255 -20.30 20.79 -14.99
N PRO A 256 -21.49 21.40 -14.82
CA PRO A 256 -22.21 21.40 -13.54
C PRO A 256 -23.00 20.10 -13.34
N HIS A 257 -22.29 18.98 -13.14
CA HIS A 257 -22.88 17.66 -12.91
C HIS A 257 -22.75 17.25 -11.43
N PRO A 258 -23.64 17.72 -10.53
CA PRO A 258 -23.56 17.45 -9.08
C PRO A 258 -23.84 15.98 -8.69
N SER A 259 -23.88 15.07 -9.66
CA SER A 259 -24.19 13.65 -9.47
C SER A 259 -23.00 12.74 -9.79
N GLU A 260 -21.85 13.32 -10.10
CA GLU A 260 -20.62 12.56 -10.34
C GLU A 260 -20.08 12.00 -9.03
N LYS A 261 -19.75 10.71 -9.05
CA LYS A 261 -19.20 10.00 -7.91
C LYS A 261 -18.02 9.15 -8.34
N VAL A 262 -16.94 9.22 -7.57
CA VAL A 262 -15.80 8.32 -7.68
C VAL A 262 -15.77 7.44 -6.44
N TYR A 263 -15.70 6.14 -6.67
CA TYR A 263 -15.57 5.14 -5.64
C TYR A 263 -14.19 4.53 -5.74
N VAL A 264 -13.50 4.41 -4.62
CA VAL A 264 -12.20 3.75 -4.57
C VAL A 264 -12.17 2.82 -3.37
N ASP A 265 -11.50 1.70 -3.53
CA ASP A 265 -11.41 0.65 -2.53
C ASP A 265 -10.10 -0.13 -2.66
N ASN A 266 -9.76 -0.92 -1.64
CA ASN A 266 -8.62 -1.85 -1.62
C ASN A 266 -7.30 -1.20 -2.01
N PHE A 267 -6.78 -0.27 -1.21
CA PHE A 267 -5.48 0.35 -1.44
C PHE A 267 -4.38 -0.60 -0.99
N CYS A 268 -3.61 -1.17 -1.91
CA CYS A 268 -2.64 -2.23 -1.60
C CYS A 268 -1.28 -1.94 -2.25
N ILE A 269 -0.20 -2.49 -1.69
CA ILE A 269 1.14 -2.47 -2.30
C ILE A 269 1.47 -3.85 -2.83
N GLU A 270 1.58 -3.97 -4.16
CA GLU A 270 1.68 -5.27 -4.83
C GLU A 270 2.76 -5.29 -5.91
N LYS A 271 3.12 -6.47 -6.42
CA LYS A 271 4.03 -6.55 -7.57
C LYS A 271 3.36 -6.02 -8.83
N CYS A 272 4.06 -5.17 -9.58
CA CYS A 272 3.49 -4.52 -10.77
C CYS A 272 3.07 -5.48 -11.89
N ASP A 273 3.68 -6.66 -11.95
CA ASP A 273 3.46 -7.66 -13.00
C ASP A 273 2.53 -8.80 -12.56
N SER A 274 1.77 -8.64 -11.47
CA SER A 274 0.78 -9.64 -11.07
C SER A 274 -0.45 -9.58 -11.98
N GLU A 275 -0.27 -9.98 -13.24
CA GLU A 275 -1.36 -10.26 -14.15
C GLU A 275 -2.17 -11.45 -13.63
N GLY A 276 -3.50 -11.32 -13.62
CA GLY A 276 -4.40 -12.46 -13.43
C GLY A 276 -4.90 -12.69 -12.01
N LEU A 277 -4.60 -11.81 -11.06
CA LEU A 277 -5.35 -11.82 -9.81
C LEU A 277 -6.71 -11.18 -10.10
N PRO A 278 -7.84 -11.89 -9.85
CA PRO A 278 -9.14 -11.22 -9.91
C PRO A 278 -9.08 -9.97 -9.04
N SER A 279 -9.96 -8.99 -9.25
CA SER A 279 -10.16 -8.01 -8.17
C SER A 279 -10.30 -8.82 -6.88
N LEU A 280 -9.85 -8.29 -5.74
CA LEU A 280 -10.00 -8.97 -4.44
C LEU A 280 -11.46 -9.40 -4.16
N HIS A 281 -12.40 -9.03 -5.04
CA HIS A 281 -13.82 -9.32 -5.06
C HIS A 281 -14.36 -9.73 -6.46
N ALA A 282 -13.63 -10.52 -7.26
CA ALA A 282 -14.14 -11.06 -8.53
C ALA A 282 -13.91 -12.58 -8.68
N THR A 283 -14.54 -13.38 -7.83
CA THR A 283 -15.05 -14.72 -8.19
C THR A 283 -16.18 -15.12 -7.22
N PRO A 284 -17.17 -15.90 -7.70
CA PRO A 284 -18.57 -15.90 -7.23
C PRO A 284 -18.82 -16.38 -5.81
#